data_AF-A0A429C3F1-F1
#
_entry.id   AF-A0A429C3F1-F1
#
_cell.length_a   1.000
_cell.length_b   1.000
_cell.length_c   1.000
_cell.angle_alpha   90.00
_cell.angle_beta   90.00
_cell.angle_gamma   90.00
#
_symmetry.space_group_name_H-M   'P 1'
#
loop_
_entity.id
_entity.type
_entity.pdbx_description
1 polymer ?
#
loop_
_entity_poly.entity_id
_entity_poly.type
_entity_poly.pdbx_seq_one_letter_code
_entity_poly.pdbx_strand_id
1 'polypeptide(L)'
;MRENGPKRQVTGTLVKVLVHRRDDRGMSLEPFASRCVRAGEIHELVTTTHEDTAPGAVIDHVGFLGFAEIGRAGVIDRGDEVRIGSELVGTVLGFDACHFPNHYNILIHSTRTITGEEAALRPEQEVRFSGRW
;
A
#
# COMPACT_ATOMS: atom_id res chain seq x y z
N MET A 1 2.55 19.48 16.23
CA MET A 1 2.45 20.23 14.95
C MET A 1 1.44 19.52 14.07
N ARG A 2 0.47 20.20 13.48
CA ARG A 2 -0.51 19.57 12.57
C ARG A 2 0.02 19.70 11.14
N GLU A 3 0.51 18.59 10.60
CA GLU A 3 1.11 18.52 9.26
C GLU A 3 0.06 18.21 8.18
N ASN A 4 -0.87 17.30 8.47
CA ASN A 4 -1.87 16.85 7.50
C ASN A 4 -3.18 17.64 7.57
N GLY A 5 -3.80 17.83 6.39
CA GLY A 5 -5.13 18.41 6.21
C GLY A 5 -6.00 17.56 5.28
N PRO A 6 -7.25 17.96 5.00
CA PRO A 6 -8.14 17.23 4.13
C PRO A 6 -7.53 17.01 2.74
N LYS A 7 -7.69 15.80 2.21
CA LYS A 7 -7.28 15.48 0.84
C LYS A 7 -8.34 14.67 0.11
N ARG A 8 -8.23 14.62 -1.21
CA ARG A 8 -9.09 13.77 -2.04
C ARG A 8 -8.74 12.29 -1.85
N GLN A 9 -9.75 11.44 -1.86
CA GLN A 9 -9.54 9.99 -1.96
C GLN A 9 -8.81 9.63 -3.27
N VAL A 10 -7.77 8.81 -3.16
CA VAL A 10 -7.10 8.15 -4.29
C VAL A 10 -7.80 6.82 -4.53
N THR A 11 -8.09 6.50 -5.79
CA THR A 11 -8.72 5.24 -6.17
C THR A 11 -7.96 4.56 -7.28
N GLY A 12 -8.07 3.24 -7.35
CA GLY A 12 -7.45 2.42 -8.37
C GLY A 12 -8.19 1.10 -8.55
N THR A 13 -7.65 0.26 -9.42
CA THR A 13 -8.22 -1.03 -9.78
C THR A 13 -7.13 -2.09 -9.70
N LEU A 14 -7.41 -3.23 -9.06
CA LEU A 14 -6.49 -4.37 -9.07
C LEU A 14 -6.32 -4.89 -10.50
N VAL A 15 -5.08 -4.90 -10.99
CA VAL A 15 -4.73 -5.40 -12.33
C VAL A 15 -4.03 -6.76 -12.27
N LYS A 16 -3.54 -7.15 -11.09
CA LYS A 16 -2.92 -8.45 -10.84
C LYS A 16 -3.08 -8.84 -9.38
N VAL A 17 -3.36 -10.12 -9.12
CA VAL A 17 -3.41 -10.69 -7.78
C VAL A 17 -2.13 -11.49 -7.52
N LEU A 18 -1.58 -11.39 -6.32
CA LEU A 18 -0.43 -12.15 -5.86
C LEU A 18 -0.83 -13.09 -4.73
N VAL A 19 -0.15 -14.23 -4.63
CA VAL A 19 -0.57 -15.35 -3.78
C VAL A 19 0.53 -15.83 -2.83
N HIS A 20 1.61 -15.05 -2.67
CA HIS A 20 2.78 -15.46 -1.89
C HIS A 20 3.04 -14.53 -0.71
N ARG A 21 3.80 -15.04 0.25
CA ARG A 21 4.26 -14.37 1.48
C ARG A 21 5.76 -14.59 1.65
N ARG A 22 6.42 -13.72 2.41
CA ARG A 22 7.85 -13.81 2.74
C ARG A 22 8.06 -13.36 4.19
N ASP A 23 9.06 -13.94 4.82
CA ASP A 23 9.48 -13.61 6.19
C ASP A 23 10.93 -13.08 6.22
N ASP A 24 11.51 -12.85 5.04
CA ASP A 24 12.91 -12.49 4.77
C ASP A 24 13.02 -11.49 3.60
N ARG A 25 11.99 -10.66 3.40
CA ARG A 25 11.85 -9.85 2.18
C ARG A 25 12.87 -8.70 2.07
N GLY A 26 13.32 -8.15 3.20
CA GLY A 26 14.32 -7.08 3.25
C GLY A 26 13.88 -5.77 2.57
N MET A 27 12.59 -5.41 2.61
CA MET A 27 12.16 -4.09 2.14
C MET A 27 12.67 -2.98 3.06
N SER A 28 12.96 -1.80 2.52
CA SER A 28 13.47 -0.65 3.26
C SER A 28 12.48 0.50 3.25
N LEU A 29 12.03 0.92 4.43
CA LEU A 29 11.06 2.02 4.53
C LEU A 29 11.68 3.36 4.10
N GLU A 30 11.06 4.01 3.13
CA GLU A 30 11.45 5.34 2.65
C GLU A 30 11.31 6.43 3.73
N PRO A 31 12.13 7.50 3.70
CA PRO A 31 12.08 8.58 4.68
C PRO A 31 10.82 9.45 4.57
N PHE A 32 10.17 9.49 3.41
CA PHE A 32 9.06 10.41 3.16
C PHE A 32 7.71 9.75 3.42
N ALA A 33 6.87 10.43 4.21
CA ALA A 33 5.58 9.95 4.69
C ALA A 33 4.49 9.83 3.62
N SER A 34 4.70 10.38 2.42
CA SER A 34 3.68 10.44 1.37
C SER A 34 4.27 10.26 -0.03
N ARG A 35 3.41 9.90 -0.99
CA ARG A 35 3.72 9.92 -2.42
C ARG A 35 2.57 10.51 -3.21
N CYS A 36 2.90 11.44 -4.11
CA CYS A 36 2.02 11.81 -5.19
C CYS A 36 1.98 10.66 -6.19
N VAL A 37 0.77 10.27 -6.60
CA VAL A 37 0.53 9.24 -7.61
C VAL A 37 -0.33 9.81 -8.73
N ARG A 38 -0.04 9.41 -9.97
CA ARG A 38 -0.74 9.85 -11.18
C ARG A 38 -1.70 8.76 -11.66
N ALA A 39 -2.73 9.18 -12.39
CA ALA A 39 -3.60 8.23 -13.07
C ALA A 39 -2.80 7.45 -14.12
N GLY A 40 -3.03 6.12 -14.19
CA GLY A 40 -2.31 5.18 -15.03
C GLY A 40 -1.00 4.63 -14.43
N GLU A 41 -0.53 5.14 -13.29
CA GLU A 41 0.59 4.52 -12.57
C GLU A 41 0.13 3.19 -11.94
N ILE A 42 0.99 2.17 -11.94
CA ILE A 42 0.71 0.87 -11.34
C ILE A 42 1.64 0.66 -10.14
N HIS A 43 1.08 0.28 -8.99
CA HIS A 43 1.85 0.08 -7.75
C HIS A 43 1.54 -1.26 -7.07
N GLU A 44 2.53 -1.83 -6.40
CA GLU A 44 2.38 -3.09 -5.66
C GLU A 44 1.82 -2.84 -4.26
N LEU A 45 0.83 -3.64 -3.85
CA LEU A 45 0.19 -3.57 -2.54
C LEU A 45 0.69 -4.72 -1.67
N VAL A 46 1.30 -4.37 -0.54
CA VAL A 46 2.00 -5.33 0.33
C VAL A 46 1.54 -5.13 1.76
N THR A 47 0.98 -6.18 2.38
CA THR A 47 0.66 -6.16 3.81
C THR A 47 1.87 -6.51 4.66
N THR A 48 1.97 -5.90 5.83
CA THR A 48 2.98 -6.21 6.84
C THR A 48 2.41 -6.05 8.23
N THR A 49 3.02 -6.73 9.20
CA THR A 49 2.78 -6.53 10.64
C THR A 49 3.80 -5.57 11.26
N HIS A 50 4.73 -5.02 10.47
CA HIS A 50 5.75 -4.10 10.95
C HIS A 50 5.14 -2.79 11.47
N GLU A 51 5.70 -2.26 12.56
CA GLU A 51 5.20 -1.05 13.23
C GLU A 51 6.20 0.11 13.25
N ASP A 52 7.51 -0.17 13.14
CA ASP A 52 8.51 0.88 13.13
C ASP A 52 8.38 1.72 11.84
N THR A 53 8.43 3.04 12.02
CA THR A 53 8.28 4.01 10.95
C THR A 53 9.54 4.83 10.72
N ALA A 54 10.65 4.44 11.37
CA ALA A 54 11.95 5.04 11.16
C ALA A 54 12.39 4.87 9.69
N PRO A 55 12.95 5.92 9.07
CA PRO A 55 13.56 5.79 7.76
C PRO A 55 14.63 4.68 7.75
N GLY A 56 14.57 3.80 6.74
CA GLY A 56 15.48 2.66 6.61
C GLY A 56 15.12 1.45 7.48
N ALA A 57 13.99 1.48 8.21
CA ALA A 57 13.49 0.30 8.91
C ALA A 57 13.31 -0.86 7.92
N VAL A 58 13.79 -2.05 8.33
CA VAL A 58 13.77 -3.26 7.51
C VAL A 58 12.46 -4.00 7.74
N ILE A 59 11.78 -4.33 6.63
CA ILE A 59 10.48 -4.98 6.62
C ILE A 59 10.61 -6.33 5.92
N ASP A 60 10.57 -7.38 6.73
CA ASP A 60 10.75 -8.76 6.28
C ASP A 60 9.44 -9.54 6.17
N HIS A 61 8.57 -9.43 7.17
CA HIS A 61 7.31 -10.17 7.27
C HIS A 61 6.22 -9.50 6.43
N VAL A 62 5.94 -10.07 5.25
CA VAL A 62 5.06 -9.48 4.23
C VAL A 62 4.12 -10.48 3.56
N GLY A 63 2.92 -10.01 3.21
CA GLY A 63 1.96 -10.71 2.36
C GLY A 63 1.63 -9.87 1.12
N PHE A 64 1.74 -10.46 -0.07
CA PHE A 64 1.56 -9.73 -1.32
C PHE A 64 0.10 -9.81 -1.78
N LEU A 65 -0.56 -8.67 -1.93
CA LEU A 65 -1.95 -8.62 -2.39
C LEU A 65 -2.04 -8.63 -3.91
N GLY A 66 -1.23 -7.79 -4.57
CA GLY A 66 -1.40 -7.53 -5.99
C GLY A 66 -0.82 -6.21 -6.46
N PHE A 67 -1.11 -5.88 -7.71
CA PHE A 67 -0.81 -4.58 -8.30
C PHE A 67 -2.12 -3.84 -8.56
N ALA A 68 -2.13 -2.53 -8.31
CA ALA A 68 -3.25 -1.65 -8.60
C ALA A 68 -2.85 -0.54 -9.57
N GLU A 69 -3.63 -0.37 -10.63
CA GLU A 69 -3.56 0.82 -11.49
C GLU A 69 -4.32 1.96 -10.81
N ILE A 70 -3.68 3.12 -10.67
CA ILE A 70 -4.30 4.31 -10.12
C ILE A 70 -5.28 4.89 -11.16
N GLY A 71 -6.56 4.91 -10.83
CA GLY A 71 -7.60 5.53 -11.65
C GLY A 71 -7.82 7.00 -11.31
N ARG A 72 -7.68 7.37 -10.04
CA ARG A 72 -7.87 8.73 -9.54
C ARG A 72 -6.63 9.21 -8.79
N ALA A 73 -5.82 10.01 -9.47
CA ALA A 73 -4.59 10.62 -8.94
C ALA A 73 -4.81 11.41 -7.64
N GLY A 74 -3.73 11.54 -6.86
CA GLY A 74 -3.70 12.31 -5.62
C GLY A 74 -2.43 12.06 -4.82
N VAL A 75 -2.54 12.23 -3.49
CA VAL A 75 -1.46 11.93 -2.54
C VAL A 75 -1.88 10.73 -1.72
N ILE A 76 -1.02 9.73 -1.60
CA ILE A 76 -1.17 8.65 -0.63
C ILE A 76 -0.30 9.02 0.57
N ASP A 77 -0.88 9.02 1.76
CA ASP A 77 -0.19 9.38 3.00
C ASP A 77 -0.11 8.15 3.90
N ARG A 78 1.00 8.06 4.65
CA ARG A 78 1.06 7.19 5.82
C ARG A 78 -0.13 7.46 6.73
N GLY A 79 -0.82 6.39 7.11
CA GLY A 79 -2.06 6.42 7.89
C GLY A 79 -3.34 6.40 7.08
N ASP A 80 -3.29 6.52 5.74
CA ASP A 80 -4.47 6.30 4.90
C ASP A 80 -5.03 4.90 5.14
N GLU A 81 -6.34 4.78 5.30
CA GLU A 81 -7.00 3.48 5.22
C GLU A 81 -6.93 2.95 3.80
N VAL A 82 -6.59 1.67 3.67
CA VAL A 82 -6.61 0.95 2.40
C VAL A 82 -7.77 -0.02 2.40
N ARG A 83 -8.70 0.18 1.47
CA ARG A 83 -9.86 -0.69 1.26
C ARG A 83 -9.82 -1.31 -0.13
N ILE A 84 -10.19 -2.57 -0.24
CA ILE A 84 -10.38 -3.27 -1.51
C ILE A 84 -11.83 -3.78 -1.55
N GLY A 85 -12.62 -3.25 -2.48
CA GLY A 85 -14.08 -3.37 -2.44
C GLY A 85 -14.66 -2.85 -1.12
N SER A 86 -15.41 -3.70 -0.41
CA SER A 86 -15.99 -3.39 0.90
C SER A 86 -15.05 -3.63 2.08
N GLU A 87 -13.94 -4.34 1.89
CA GLU A 87 -13.07 -4.81 2.96
C GLU A 87 -12.01 -3.79 3.34
N LEU A 88 -11.76 -3.64 4.64
CA LEU A 88 -10.60 -2.90 5.16
C LEU A 88 -9.40 -3.83 5.21
N VAL A 89 -8.35 -3.48 4.48
CA VAL A 89 -7.09 -4.23 4.48
C VAL A 89 -6.20 -3.80 5.64
N GLY A 90 -6.11 -2.48 5.88
CA GLY A 90 -5.21 -1.91 6.88
C GLY A 90 -4.97 -0.43 6.66
N THR A 91 -3.81 0.07 7.10
CA THR A 91 -3.39 1.46 6.91
C THR A 91 -2.03 1.54 6.22
N VAL A 92 -1.79 2.56 5.41
CA VAL A 92 -0.49 2.77 4.77
C VAL A 92 0.57 3.00 5.85
N LEU A 93 1.57 2.13 5.93
CA LEU A 93 2.76 2.28 6.77
C LEU A 93 3.78 3.21 6.10
N GLY A 94 3.92 3.10 4.78
CA GLY A 94 4.81 3.90 3.97
C GLY A 94 5.11 3.23 2.64
N PHE A 95 6.33 3.45 2.14
CA PHE A 95 6.72 3.03 0.79
C PHE A 95 8.12 2.42 0.80
N ASP A 96 8.34 1.43 -0.05
CA ASP A 96 9.67 0.98 -0.44
C ASP A 96 9.85 1.23 -1.95
N ALA A 97 11.04 1.72 -2.32
CA ALA A 97 11.36 2.19 -3.67
C ALA A 97 12.31 1.26 -4.44
N CYS A 98 12.51 0.00 -4.01
CA CYS A 98 13.50 -0.88 -4.64
C CYS A 98 13.22 -1.17 -6.13
N HIS A 99 11.98 -0.97 -6.58
CA HIS A 99 11.57 -1.10 -7.99
C HIS A 99 11.25 0.24 -8.67
N PHE A 100 11.44 1.38 -8.01
CA PHE A 100 11.21 2.69 -8.63
C PHE A 100 12.22 2.92 -9.78
N PRO A 101 11.82 3.50 -10.93
CA PRO A 101 10.55 4.16 -11.24
C PRO A 101 9.44 3.25 -11.80
N ASN A 102 9.62 1.92 -11.81
CA ASN A 102 8.59 1.01 -12.33
C ASN A 102 7.35 1.04 -11.44
N HIS A 103 7.52 0.80 -10.14
CA HIS A 103 6.48 0.92 -9.14
C HIS A 103 7.07 1.13 -7.73
N TYR A 104 6.24 1.63 -6.81
CA TYR A 104 6.50 1.50 -5.38
C TYR A 104 5.90 0.21 -4.84
N ASN A 105 6.54 -0.33 -3.80
CA ASN A 105 5.86 -1.19 -2.83
C ASN A 105 5.11 -0.26 -1.86
N ILE A 106 3.79 -0.22 -1.94
CA ILE A 106 2.95 0.47 -0.95
C ILE A 106 2.75 -0.50 0.21
N LEU A 107 3.36 -0.17 1.34
CA LEU A 107 3.39 -0.98 2.54
C LEU A 107 2.17 -0.67 3.39
N ILE A 108 1.40 -1.70 3.73
CA ILE A 108 0.12 -1.60 4.43
C ILE A 108 0.24 -2.35 5.75
N HIS A 109 0.25 -1.61 6.86
CA HIS A 109 0.19 -2.20 8.19
C HIS A 109 -1.16 -2.87 8.42
N SER A 110 -1.13 -4.08 8.95
CA SER A 110 -2.29 -4.90 9.32
C SER A 110 -1.91 -5.83 10.47
N THR A 111 -2.89 -6.36 11.20
CA THR A 111 -2.63 -7.25 12.36
C THR A 111 -2.07 -8.62 11.97
N ARG A 112 -2.16 -8.99 10.69
CA ARG A 112 -1.57 -10.20 10.12
C ARG A 112 -1.26 -9.96 8.64
N THR A 113 -0.19 -10.56 8.14
CA THR A 113 0.08 -10.58 6.69
C THR A 113 -0.97 -11.43 5.99
N ILE A 114 -1.53 -10.87 4.92
CA ILE A 114 -2.48 -11.56 4.04
C ILE A 114 -2.03 -11.47 2.59
N THR A 115 -2.26 -12.53 1.83
CA THR A 115 -2.06 -12.54 0.39
C THR A 115 -3.35 -12.21 -0.35
N GLY A 116 -3.25 -11.94 -1.65
CA GLY A 116 -4.42 -11.72 -2.48
C GLY A 116 -5.31 -12.97 -2.59
N GLU A 117 -4.75 -14.17 -2.56
CA GLU A 117 -5.53 -15.42 -2.53
C GLU A 117 -6.34 -15.57 -1.23
N GLU A 118 -5.70 -15.33 -0.09
CA GLU A 118 -6.33 -15.45 1.23
C GLU A 118 -7.45 -14.43 1.44
N ALA A 119 -7.32 -13.25 0.81
CA ALA A 119 -8.35 -12.23 0.76
C ALA A 119 -9.37 -12.43 -0.38
N ALA A 120 -9.29 -13.56 -1.10
CA ALA A 120 -10.15 -13.90 -2.24
C ALA A 120 -10.20 -12.80 -3.32
N LEU A 121 -9.10 -12.07 -3.50
CA LEU A 121 -9.02 -10.95 -4.43
C LEU A 121 -9.10 -11.42 -5.88
N ARG A 122 -9.61 -10.54 -6.73
CA ARG A 122 -9.74 -10.72 -8.18
C ARG A 122 -9.31 -9.42 -8.88
N PRO A 123 -8.79 -9.51 -10.11
CA PRO A 123 -8.67 -8.34 -10.96
C PRO A 123 -10.00 -7.58 -11.08
N GLU A 124 -9.92 -6.30 -11.43
CA GLU A 124 -11.04 -5.37 -11.56
C GLU A 124 -11.72 -4.95 -10.25
N GLN A 125 -11.25 -5.44 -9.09
CA GLN A 125 -11.72 -4.92 -7.81
C GLN A 125 -11.14 -3.53 -7.53
N GLU A 126 -12.00 -2.65 -7.04
CA GLU A 126 -11.62 -1.28 -6.70
C GLU A 126 -10.75 -1.23 -5.44
N VAL A 127 -9.69 -0.43 -5.49
CA VAL A 127 -8.81 -0.07 -4.38
C VAL A 127 -9.04 1.39 -4.01
N ARG A 128 -9.12 1.70 -2.72
CA ARG A 128 -9.33 3.06 -2.22
C ARG A 128 -8.36 3.39 -1.10
N PHE A 129 -7.74 4.57 -1.18
CA PHE A 129 -6.91 5.17 -0.13
C PHE A 129 -7.60 6.43 0.39
N SER A 130 -7.95 6.43 1.67
CA SER A 130 -8.66 7.54 2.31
C SER A 130 -8.02 7.89 3.65
N GLY A 131 -7.67 9.15 3.84
CA GLY A 131 -7.15 9.58 5.13
C GLY A 131 -8.24 9.84 6.15
N ARG A 132 -7.85 9.77 7.42
CA ARG A 132 -8.66 10.08 8.59
C ARG A 132 -8.28 11.49 9.04
N TRP A 133 -9.13 12.48 8.79
CA TRP A 133 -8.87 13.89 9.15
C TRP A 133 -9.91 14.42 10.12
#